data_AF-A0A497HWR8-F1
#
_entry.id   AF-A0A497HWR8-F1
#
_cell.length_a   1.000
_cell.length_b   1.000
_cell.length_c   1.000
_cell.angle_alpha   90.00
_cell.angle_beta   90.00
_cell.angle_gamma   90.00
#
_symmetry.space_group_name_H-M   'P 1'
#
loop_
_entity.id
_entity.type
_entity.pdbx_description
1 polymer ?
#
loop_
_entity_poly.entity_id
_entity_poly.type
_entity_poly.pdbx_seq_one_letter_code
_entity_poly.pdbx_strand_id
1 'polypeptide(L)' 'GCKFYPRCPYAMDICAKEEPPLKKREGNHLARCYLEELP' A
#
# COMPACT_ATOMS: atom_id res chain seq x y z
N GLY A 1 -7.45 4.71 -4.74
CA GLY A 1 -7.59 3.91 -3.52
C GLY A 1 -7.00 2.52 -3.71
N CYS A 2 -6.14 2.07 -2.80
CA CYS A 2 -5.64 0.70 -2.70
C CYS A 2 -6.81 -0.31 -2.62
N LYS A 3 -6.91 -1.27 -3.54
CA LYS A 3 -8.03 -2.24 -3.59
C LYS A 3 -8.19 -3.10 -2.33
N PHE A 4 -7.13 -3.21 -1.53
CA PHE A 4 -7.14 -3.96 -0.27
C PHE A 4 -7.62 -3.15 0.93
N TYR A 5 -7.79 -1.82 0.80
CA TYR A 5 -8.17 -0.94 1.93
C TYR A 5 -9.40 -1.40 2.73
N PRO A 6 -10.49 -1.95 2.14
CA PRO A 6 -11.68 -2.32 2.92
C PRO A 6 -11.47 -3.54 3.82
N ARG A 7 -10.39 -4.30 3.59
CA ARG A 7 -10.08 -5.55 4.31
C ARG A 7 -8.69 -5.52 4.96
N CYS A 8 -7.93 -4.45 4.79
CA CYS A 8 -6.57 -4.36 5.30
C CYS A 8 -6.61 -3.91 6.78
N PRO A 9 -6.00 -4.67 7.72
CA PRO A 9 -5.95 -4.27 9.13
C PRO A 9 -5.07 -3.04 9.38
N TYR A 10 -4.18 -2.71 8.42
CA TYR A 10 -3.30 -1.54 8.44
C TYR A 10 -3.79 -0.43 7.50
N ALA A 11 -5.08 -0.43 7.13
CA ALA A 11 -5.63 0.59 6.25
C ALA A 11 -5.52 1.98 6.89
N MET A 12 -5.08 2.95 6.10
CA MET A 12 -4.97 4.36 6.48
C MET A 12 -5.85 5.19 5.55
N ASP A 13 -6.16 6.43 5.92
CA ASP A 13 -7.02 7.31 5.11
C ASP A 13 -6.53 7.47 3.66
N ILE A 14 -5.20 7.52 3.47
CA ILE A 14 -4.59 7.60 2.14
C ILE A 14 -4.87 6.35 1.29
N CYS A 15 -5.05 5.18 1.90
CA CYS A 15 -5.33 3.93 1.19
C CYS A 15 -6.71 3.96 0.52
N ALA A 16 -7.70 4.67 1.08
CA ALA A 16 -9.01 4.83 0.45
C ALA A 16 -8.98 5.89 -0.67
N LYS A 17 -8.21 6.97 -0.46
CA LYS A 17 -8.15 8.14 -1.34
C LYS A 17 -7.27 7.90 -2.57
N GLU A 18 -6.09 7.33 -2.39
CA GLU A 18 -5.05 7.22 -3.43
C GLU A 18 -4.61 5.78 -3.68
N GLU A 19 -4.06 5.52 -4.87
CA GLU A 19 -3.52 4.19 -5.22
C GLU A 19 -1.98 4.21 -5.05
N PRO A 20 -1.41 3.32 -4.23
CA PRO A 20 0.02 3.32 -3.99
C PRO A 20 0.81 2.96 -5.25
N PRO A 21 2.00 3.59 -5.43
CA PRO A 21 2.88 3.27 -6.54
C PRO A 21 3.36 1.82 -6.46
N LEU A 22 3.66 1.22 -7.62
CA LEU A 22 4.31 -0.09 -7.67
C LEU A 22 5.76 0.06 -7.28
N LYS A 23 6.13 -0.50 -6.13
CA LYS A 23 7.51 -0.48 -5.64
C LYS A 23 8.07 -1.89 -5.63
N LYS A 24 9.36 -1.97 -5.95
CA LYS A 24 10.14 -3.19 -5.80
C LYS A 24 10.55 -3.32 -4.34
N ARG A 25 10.10 -4.40 -3.72
CA ARG A 25 10.51 -4.83 -2.37
C ARG A 25 11.73 -5.74 -2.50
N GLU A 26 12.20 -6.27 -1.38
CA GLU A 26 13.37 -7.15 -1.34
C GLU A 26 13.30 -8.27 -2.39
N GLY A 27 14.45 -8.50 -3.04
CA GLY A 27 14.59 -9.45 -4.12
C GLY A 27 13.80 -9.03 -5.38
N ASN A 28 12.87 -9.90 -5.81
CA ASN A 28 12.08 -9.70 -7.03
C ASN A 28 10.58 -9.49 -6.73
N HIS A 29 10.25 -9.16 -5.48
CA HIS A 29 8.87 -8.94 -5.07
C HIS A 29 8.43 -7.50 -5.41
N LEU A 30 7.19 -7.36 -5.88
CA LEU A 30 6.60 -6.07 -6.22
C LEU A 30 5.36 -5.87 -5.35
N ALA A 31 5.27 -4.73 -4.67
CA ALA A 31 4.14 -4.40 -3.82
C ALA A 31 3.64 -2.97 -4.08
N ARG A 32 2.33 -2.78 -3.90
CA ARG A 32 1.66 -1.47 -3.90
C ARG A 32 1.10 -1.26 -2.50
N CYS A 33 1.92 -0.74 -1.58
CA CYS A 33 1.54 -0.57 -0.17
C CYS A 33 2.17 0.69 0.43
N TYR A 34 1.35 1.53 1.08
CA TYR A 34 1.79 2.74 1.79
C TYR A 34 2.41 2.46 3.17
N LEU A 35 2.25 1.25 3.72
CA LEU A 35 2.67 0.94 5.10
C LEU A 35 4.17 1.16 5.34
N GLU A 36 5.00 0.91 4.34
CA GLU A 36 6.46 1.11 4.43
C GLU A 36 6.89 2.53 4.00
N GLU A 37 5.94 3.35 3.53
CA GLU A 37 6.21 4.72 3.09
C GLU A 37 5.91 5.74 4.18
N LEU A 38 5.15 5.34 5.19
CA LEU A 38 4.83 6.14 6.35
C LEU A 38 5.75 5.74 7.50
N PRO A 39 6.32 6.73 8.23
CA PRO A 39 7.25 6.50 9.32
C PRO A 39 6.62 5.76 10.50
#